data_AF-A0A9D7TRX5-F1
#
_entry.id   AF-A0A9D7TRX5-F1
#
_cell.length_a   1.000
_cell.length_b   1.000
_cell.length_c   1.000
_cell.angle_alpha   90.00
_cell.angle_beta   90.00
_cell.angle_gamma   90.00
#
_symmetry.space_group_name_H-M   'P 1'
#
loop_
_entity.id
_entity.type
_entity.pdbx_description
1 polymer ?
#
loop_
_entity_poly.entity_id
_entity_poly.type
_entity_poly.pdbx_seq_one_letter_code
_entity_poly.pdbx_strand_id
1 'polypeptide(L)'
;MLIFSVIFYFICTLTIGYWASKRVHTSGDFINAGRNLHPAMNTAALFALWFGSETIFGASAEFAEFGISGIIEDPLGGVLCLLLVGFIFSKRLYKLNIYTIGDLFRKNYGPRVEMVSSILMIISFIGYAAAQIVGTRINFANLIGYFIAIKHVT
;
A
#
# COMPACT_ATOMS: atom_id res chain seq x y z
N MET A 1 17.61 21.37 7.65
CA MET A 1 17.06 20.41 8.63
C MET A 1 16.11 19.38 8.00
N LEU A 2 15.24 19.77 7.07
CA LEU A 2 14.26 18.87 6.44
C LEU A 2 14.90 17.77 5.56
N ILE A 3 15.87 18.12 4.71
CA ILE A 3 16.60 17.17 3.85
C ILE A 3 17.33 16.10 4.67
N PHE A 4 17.98 16.50 5.78
CA PHE A 4 18.65 15.55 6.66
C PHE A 4 17.67 14.51 7.23
N SER A 5 16.47 14.94 7.61
CA SER A 5 15.42 14.04 8.12
C SER A 5 14.93 13.07 7.05
N VAL A 6 14.79 13.53 5.80
CA VAL A 6 14.40 12.69 4.66
C VAL A 6 15.48 11.65 4.35
N ILE A 7 16.74 12.07 4.27
CA ILE A 7 17.87 11.16 4.04
C ILE A 7 17.96 10.13 5.17
N PHE A 8 17.83 10.56 6.42
CA PHE A 8 17.83 9.67 7.58
C PHE A 8 16.69 8.63 7.50
N TYR A 9 15.47 9.07 7.16
CA TYR A 9 14.33 8.18 6.96
C TYR A 9 14.59 7.12 5.88
N PHE A 10 15.16 7.50 4.73
CA PHE A 10 15.52 6.54 3.68
C PHE A 10 16.58 5.53 4.16
N ILE A 11 17.62 6.00 4.85
CA ILE A 11 18.66 5.11 5.38
C ILE A 11 18.08 4.11 6.38
N CYS A 12 17.25 4.57 7.33
CA CYS A 12 16.57 3.69 8.27
C CYS A 12 15.70 2.66 7.56
N THR A 13 14.88 3.09 6.61
CA THR A 13 13.98 2.21 5.86
C THR A 13 14.75 1.16 5.05
N LEU A 14 15.82 1.55 4.37
CA LEU A 14 16.68 0.64 3.61
C LEU A 14 17.42 -0.35 4.52
N THR A 15 17.85 0.10 5.71
CA THR A 15 18.54 -0.76 6.68
C THR A 15 17.60 -1.83 7.23
N ILE A 16 16.36 -1.43 7.57
CA ILE A 16 15.31 -2.36 8.02
C ILE A 16 14.97 -3.36 6.91
N GLY A 17 14.80 -2.88 5.68
CA GLY A 17 14.51 -3.74 4.52
C GLY A 17 15.64 -4.74 4.23
N TYR A 18 16.90 -4.30 4.30
CA TYR A 18 18.06 -5.18 4.14
C TYR A 18 18.15 -6.23 5.26
N TRP A 19 17.91 -5.82 6.50
CA TRP A 19 17.88 -6.74 7.63
C TRP A 19 16.75 -7.76 7.53
N ALA A 20 15.56 -7.34 7.09
CA ALA A 20 14.43 -8.23 6.84
C ALA A 20 14.70 -9.21 5.69
N SER A 21 15.36 -8.76 4.62
CA SER A 21 15.72 -9.60 3.47
C SER A 21 16.60 -10.80 3.87
N LYS A 22 17.48 -10.64 4.86
CA LYS A 22 18.30 -11.74 5.39
C LYS A 22 17.51 -12.87 6.06
N ARG A 23 16.25 -12.63 6.42
CA ARG A 23 15.37 -13.61 7.09
C ARG A 23 14.44 -14.35 6.12
N VAL A 24 14.46 -14.01 4.84
CA VAL A 24 13.62 -14.64 3.82
C VAL A 24 14.38 -15.80 3.19
N HIS A 25 13.93 -17.03 3.43
CA HIS A 25 14.56 -18.24 2.88
C HIS A 25 13.65 -19.01 1.93
N THR A 26 12.33 -18.88 2.07
CA THR A 26 11.35 -19.55 1.21
C THR A 26 10.34 -18.58 0.61
N SER A 27 9.65 -19.01 -0.46
CA SER A 27 8.56 -18.23 -1.07
C SER A 27 7.41 -17.96 -0.09
N GLY A 28 7.17 -18.87 0.86
CA GLY A 28 6.19 -18.66 1.93
C GLY A 28 6.61 -17.52 2.86
N ASP A 29 7.89 -17.47 3.24
CA ASP A 29 8.43 -16.38 4.06
C ASP A 29 8.36 -15.03 3.33
N PHE A 30 8.53 -15.03 2.01
CA PHE A 30 8.43 -13.81 1.21
C PHE A 30 6.98 -13.31 1.09
N ILE A 31 6.02 -14.21 0.83
CA ILE A 31 4.63 -13.83 0.54
C ILE A 31 3.81 -13.58 1.81
N ASN A 32 3.99 -14.39 2.86
CA ASN A 32 3.18 -14.32 4.07
C ASN A 32 3.98 -14.34 5.39
N ALA A 33 5.31 -14.15 5.32
CA ALA A 33 6.21 -14.19 6.47
C ALA A 33 6.03 -15.45 7.35
N GLY A 34 5.75 -16.58 6.70
CA GLY A 34 5.54 -17.87 7.36
C GLY A 34 4.33 -17.91 8.30
N ARG A 35 3.39 -16.96 8.19
CA ARG A 35 2.20 -16.80 9.04
C ARG A 35 2.48 -16.57 10.52
N ASN A 36 3.70 -16.16 10.87
CA ASN A 36 4.13 -15.93 12.25
C ASN A 36 4.17 -14.45 12.63
N LEU A 37 3.60 -13.57 11.80
CA LEU A 37 3.55 -12.14 12.07
C LEU A 37 2.61 -11.82 13.24
N HIS A 38 3.11 -11.02 14.18
CA HIS A 38 2.30 -10.51 15.28
C HIS A 38 1.11 -9.69 14.73
N PRO A 39 -0.12 -9.85 15.26
CA PRO A 39 -1.32 -9.20 14.71
C PRO A 39 -1.18 -7.69 14.53
N ALA A 40 -0.58 -7.00 15.51
CA ALA A 40 -0.31 -5.56 15.44
C ALA A 40 0.55 -5.16 14.22
N MET A 41 1.56 -5.97 13.86
CA MET A 41 2.41 -5.70 12.70
C MET A 41 1.66 -5.94 11.39
N ASN A 42 0.81 -6.97 11.34
CA ASN A 42 -0.05 -7.23 10.18
C ASN A 42 -1.08 -6.11 9.98
N THR A 43 -1.71 -5.64 11.06
CA THR A 43 -2.63 -4.50 11.01
C THR A 43 -1.89 -3.25 10.54
N ALA A 44 -0.73 -2.92 11.10
CA ALA A 44 0.07 -1.77 10.67
C ALA A 44 0.45 -1.85 9.18
N ALA A 45 0.80 -3.03 8.68
CA ALA A 45 1.10 -3.23 7.26
C ALA A 45 -0.14 -3.03 6.36
N LEU A 46 -1.31 -3.53 6.77
CA LEU A 46 -2.57 -3.31 6.05
C LEU A 46 -2.95 -1.82 6.03
N PHE A 47 -2.80 -1.13 7.16
CA PHE A 47 -2.99 0.31 7.24
C PHE A 47 -2.01 1.04 6.31
N ALA A 48 -0.72 0.71 6.35
CA ALA A 48 0.29 1.34 5.49
C ALA A 48 0.06 1.10 3.99
N LEU A 49 -0.51 -0.05 3.61
CA LEU A 49 -0.85 -0.35 2.20
C LEU A 49 -2.02 0.50 1.71
N TRP A 50 -2.98 0.78 2.58
CA TRP A 50 -4.22 1.48 2.22
C TRP A 50 -4.03 3.00 2.18
N PHE A 51 -3.23 3.55 3.09
CA PHE A 51 -2.92 4.97 3.15
C PHE A 51 -1.73 5.32 2.25
N GLY A 52 -2.03 5.52 0.97
CA GLY A 52 -1.08 5.94 -0.05
C GLY A 52 -1.05 7.44 -0.32
N SER A 53 -0.15 7.84 -1.22
CA SER A 53 -0.06 9.24 -1.68
C SER A 53 -1.32 9.72 -2.39
N GLU A 54 -2.06 8.83 -3.03
CA GLU A 54 -3.34 9.09 -3.68
C GLU A 54 -4.43 9.49 -2.69
N THR A 55 -4.50 8.85 -1.52
CA THR A 55 -5.52 9.20 -0.51
C THR A 55 -5.25 10.57 0.08
N ILE A 56 -3.98 10.92 0.32
CA ILE A 56 -3.60 12.22 0.88
C ILE A 56 -3.97 13.34 -0.10
N PHE A 57 -3.62 13.20 -1.39
CA PHE A 57 -3.91 14.22 -2.39
C PHE A 57 -5.38 14.22 -2.82
N GLY A 58 -6.00 13.06 -2.97
CA GLY A 58 -7.40 12.89 -3.36
C GLY A 58 -8.37 13.39 -2.29
N ALA A 59 -8.21 12.96 -1.04
CA ALA A 59 -9.07 13.41 0.05
C ALA A 59 -8.94 14.91 0.31
N SER A 60 -7.73 15.48 0.14
CA SER A 60 -7.52 16.93 0.29
C SER A 60 -8.21 17.73 -0.82
N ALA A 61 -8.24 17.20 -2.06
CA ALA A 61 -8.94 17.82 -3.17
C ALA A 61 -10.46 17.75 -2.98
N GLU A 62 -10.97 16.57 -2.59
CA GLU A 62 -12.39 16.36 -2.33
C GLU A 62 -12.89 17.21 -1.15
N PHE A 63 -12.06 17.39 -0.12
CA PHE A 63 -12.35 18.31 0.98
C PHE A 63 -12.59 19.73 0.50
N ALA A 64 -11.75 20.19 -0.42
CA ALA A 64 -11.77 21.57 -0.90
C ALA A 64 -13.03 21.85 -1.72
N GLU A 65 -13.55 20.85 -2.43
CA GLU A 65 -14.75 20.98 -3.26
C GLU A 65 -16.05 20.69 -2.49
N PHE A 66 -16.11 19.60 -1.72
CA PHE A 66 -17.34 19.07 -1.12
C PHE A 66 -17.35 19.14 0.42
N GLY A 67 -16.30 19.69 1.03
CA GLY A 67 -16.19 19.80 2.48
C GLY A 67 -16.16 18.44 3.19
N ILE A 68 -16.64 18.40 4.43
CA ILE A 68 -16.62 17.18 5.27
C ILE A 68 -17.50 16.07 4.66
N SER A 69 -18.57 16.43 3.93
CA SER A 69 -19.47 15.47 3.28
C SER A 69 -18.79 14.61 2.20
N GLY A 70 -17.81 15.16 1.48
CA GLY A 70 -17.09 14.42 0.43
C GLY A 70 -16.07 13.42 0.96
N ILE A 71 -15.45 13.72 2.10
CA ILE A 71 -14.41 12.85 2.67
C ILE A 71 -14.98 11.74 3.53
N ILE A 72 -16.17 11.88 4.11
CA ILE A 72 -16.72 10.90 5.05
C ILE A 72 -16.71 9.46 4.50
N GLU A 73 -16.86 9.30 3.18
CA GLU A 73 -16.79 8.00 2.51
C GLU A 73 -15.42 7.32 2.67
N ASP A 74 -14.31 8.06 2.55
CA ASP A 74 -12.97 7.49 2.56
C ASP A 74 -12.66 6.76 3.89
N PRO A 75 -12.70 7.40 5.08
CA PRO A 75 -12.39 6.73 6.33
C PRO A 75 -13.51 5.79 6.79
N LEU A 76 -14.79 6.16 6.65
CA LEU A 76 -15.87 5.29 7.14
C LEU A 76 -16.12 4.09 6.22
N GLY A 77 -16.17 4.33 4.90
CA GLY A 77 -16.35 3.28 3.90
C GLY A 77 -15.16 2.33 3.86
N GLY A 78 -13.94 2.86 3.84
CA GLY A 78 -12.70 2.07 3.86
C GLY A 78 -12.58 1.17 5.09
N VAL A 79 -12.78 1.74 6.29
CA VAL A 79 -12.71 0.98 7.55
C VAL A 79 -13.82 -0.05 7.64
N LEU A 80 -15.06 0.32 7.28
CA LEU A 80 -16.19 -0.61 7.30
C LEU A 80 -15.96 -1.79 6.34
N CYS A 81 -15.47 -1.52 5.13
CA CYS A 81 -15.13 -2.54 4.16
C CYS A 81 -14.05 -3.50 4.69
N LEU A 82 -12.96 -2.97 5.24
CA LEU A 82 -11.88 -3.78 5.83
C LEU A 82 -12.37 -4.64 7.00
N LEU A 83 -13.23 -4.09 7.87
CA LEU A 83 -13.82 -4.83 8.98
C LEU A 83 -14.77 -5.94 8.49
N LEU A 84 -15.66 -5.65 7.54
CA LEU A 84 -16.58 -6.62 6.98
C LEU A 84 -15.84 -7.75 6.26
N VAL A 85 -14.86 -7.41 5.41
CA VAL A 85 -14.04 -8.39 4.70
C VAL A 85 -13.21 -9.21 5.68
N GLY A 86 -12.61 -8.56 6.67
CA GLY A 86 -11.86 -9.20 7.74
C GLY A 86 -12.71 -10.18 8.56
N PHE A 87 -13.95 -9.82 8.90
CA PHE A 87 -14.80 -10.67 9.72
C PHE A 87 -15.40 -11.84 8.94
N ILE A 88 -15.87 -11.59 7.71
CA ILE A 88 -16.59 -12.58 6.89
C ILE A 88 -15.62 -13.50 6.14
N PHE A 89 -14.61 -12.94 5.48
CA PHE A 89 -13.78 -13.69 4.53
C PHE A 89 -12.47 -14.19 5.12
N SER A 90 -11.91 -13.55 6.14
CA SER A 90 -10.60 -13.94 6.72
C SER A 90 -10.55 -15.41 7.12
N LYS A 91 -11.55 -15.89 7.89
CA LYS A 91 -11.61 -17.30 8.33
C LYS A 91 -11.68 -18.28 7.16
N ARG A 92 -12.40 -17.93 6.09
CA ARG A 92 -12.57 -18.79 4.91
C ARG A 92 -11.29 -18.83 4.08
N LEU A 93 -10.69 -17.67 3.81
CA LEU A 93 -9.47 -17.55 3.02
C LEU A 93 -8.27 -18.18 3.74
N TYR A 94 -8.17 -18.02 5.06
CA TYR A 94 -7.08 -18.59 5.85
C TYR A 94 -7.05 -20.12 5.80
N LYS A 95 -8.23 -20.77 5.82
CA LYS A 95 -8.35 -22.25 5.71
C LYS A 95 -7.96 -22.79 4.33
N LEU A 96 -7.98 -21.97 3.28
CA LEU A 96 -7.74 -22.41 1.91
C LEU A 96 -6.25 -22.60 1.58
N ASN A 97 -5.33 -22.15 2.44
CA ASN A 97 -3.88 -22.26 2.24
C ASN A 97 -3.40 -21.75 0.86
N ILE A 98 -4.03 -20.69 0.36
CA ILE A 98 -3.66 -20.01 -0.88
C ILE A 98 -2.63 -18.91 -0.61
N TYR A 99 -1.79 -18.62 -1.61
CA TYR A 99 -0.81 -17.52 -1.55
C TYR A 99 -1.34 -16.26 -2.23
N THR A 100 -2.11 -16.42 -3.30
CA THR A 100 -2.67 -15.32 -4.08
C THR A 100 -4.18 -15.47 -4.25
N ILE A 101 -4.85 -14.36 -4.59
CA ILE A 101 -6.25 -14.40 -5.02
C ILE A 101 -6.39 -15.18 -6.35
N GLY A 102 -5.35 -15.19 -7.19
CA GLY A 102 -5.31 -16.01 -8.42
C GLY A 102 -5.48 -17.51 -8.13
N ASP A 103 -4.85 -18.02 -7.05
CA ASP A 103 -4.97 -19.42 -6.62
C ASP A 103 -6.43 -19.79 -6.25
N LEU A 104 -7.19 -18.82 -5.73
CA LEU A 104 -8.61 -19.01 -5.45
C LEU A 104 -9.40 -19.25 -6.75
N PHE A 105 -9.12 -18.46 -7.78
CA PHE A 105 -9.73 -18.64 -9.10
C PHE A 105 -9.30 -19.94 -9.76
N ARG A 106 -8.04 -20.35 -9.59
CA ARG A 106 -7.54 -21.65 -10.04
C ARG A 106 -8.34 -22.80 -9.43
N LYS A 107 -8.55 -22.75 -8.11
CA LYS A 107 -9.24 -23.82 -7.37
C LYS A 107 -10.72 -23.97 -7.78
N ASN A 108 -11.38 -22.85 -8.08
CA ASN A 108 -12.81 -22.86 -8.38
C ASN A 108 -13.11 -23.01 -9.89
N TYR A 109 -12.26 -22.49 -10.77
CA TYR A 109 -12.54 -22.35 -12.21
C TYR A 109 -11.42 -22.86 -13.14
N GLY A 110 -10.30 -23.34 -12.58
CA GLY A 110 -9.18 -23.90 -13.33
C GLY A 110 -8.12 -22.88 -13.77
N PRO A 111 -7.03 -23.37 -14.40
CA PRO A 111 -5.81 -22.58 -14.64
C PRO A 111 -5.95 -21.49 -15.70
N ARG A 112 -6.91 -21.61 -16.63
CA ARG A 112 -7.15 -20.56 -17.64
C ARG A 112 -7.71 -19.29 -17.00
N VAL A 113 -8.64 -19.44 -16.06
CA VAL A 113 -9.26 -18.31 -15.36
C VAL A 113 -8.29 -17.66 -14.38
N GLU A 114 -7.45 -18.45 -13.70
CA GLU A 114 -6.32 -17.94 -12.91
C GLU A 114 -5.46 -16.98 -13.73
N MET A 115 -5.00 -17.40 -14.92
CA MET A 115 -4.13 -16.58 -15.77
C MET A 115 -4.80 -15.27 -16.18
N VAL A 116 -6.06 -15.33 -16.62
CA VAL A 116 -6.81 -14.12 -17.00
C VAL A 116 -7.00 -13.19 -15.80
N SER A 117 -7.40 -13.72 -14.65
CA SER A 117 -7.60 -12.92 -13.42
C SER A 117 -6.30 -12.26 -12.95
N SER A 118 -5.17 -12.97 -13.02
CA SER A 118 -3.86 -12.44 -12.64
C SER A 118 -3.40 -11.34 -13.58
N ILE A 119 -3.62 -11.48 -14.89
CA ILE A 119 -3.29 -10.43 -15.88
C ILE A 119 -4.13 -9.18 -15.61
N LEU A 120 -5.44 -9.34 -15.40
CA LEU A 120 -6.32 -8.21 -15.09
C LEU A 120 -5.89 -7.49 -13.81
N MET A 121 -5.56 -8.24 -12.76
CA MET A 121 -5.03 -7.65 -11.52
C MET A 121 -3.74 -6.88 -11.76
N ILE A 122 -2.77 -7.43 -12.51
CA ILE A 122 -1.52 -6.73 -12.82
C ILE A 122 -1.78 -5.40 -13.53
N ILE A 123 -2.69 -5.37 -14.51
CA ILE A 123 -3.06 -4.15 -15.24
C ILE A 123 -3.67 -3.11 -14.29
N SER A 124 -4.58 -3.53 -13.40
CA SER A 124 -5.16 -2.63 -12.39
C SER A 124 -4.11 -2.09 -11.42
N PHE A 125 -3.16 -2.93 -10.98
CA PHE A 125 -2.09 -2.52 -10.06
C PHE A 125 -1.09 -1.56 -10.70
N ILE A 126 -0.91 -1.58 -12.03
CA ILE A 126 -0.08 -0.59 -12.73
C ILE A 126 -0.68 0.82 -12.56
N GLY A 127 -2.01 0.98 -12.68
CA GLY A 127 -2.67 2.25 -12.48
C GLY A 127 -2.50 2.78 -11.05
N TYR A 128 -2.67 1.89 -10.06
CA TYR A 128 -2.42 2.20 -8.66
C TYR A 128 -0.96 2.64 -8.41
N ALA A 129 0.01 1.87 -8.91
CA ALA A 129 1.43 2.20 -8.77
C ALA A 129 1.80 3.53 -9.45
N ALA A 130 1.19 3.83 -10.61
CA ALA A 130 1.40 5.10 -11.30
C ALA A 130 0.93 6.29 -10.45
N ALA A 131 -0.23 6.19 -9.79
CA ALA A 131 -0.74 7.23 -8.90
C ALA A 131 0.24 7.52 -7.74
N GLN A 132 0.80 6.47 -7.13
CA GLN A 132 1.79 6.58 -6.06
C GLN A 132 3.08 7.28 -6.52
N ILE A 133 3.58 6.93 -7.71
CA ILE A 133 4.78 7.53 -8.29
C ILE A 133 4.55 9.02 -8.59
N VAL A 134 3.39 9.38 -9.14
CA VAL A 134 3.03 10.77 -9.43
C VAL A 134 2.97 11.60 -8.14
N GLY A 135 2.34 11.07 -7.09
CA GLY A 135 2.29 11.73 -5.80
C GLY A 135 3.67 11.92 -5.17
N THR A 136 4.52 10.89 -5.24
CA THR A 136 5.92 10.97 -4.79
C THR A 136 6.70 12.05 -5.57
N ARG A 137 6.52 12.11 -6.89
CA ARG A 137 7.16 13.12 -7.75
C ARG A 137 6.78 14.54 -7.33
N ILE A 138 5.50 14.80 -7.07
CA ILE A 138 5.01 16.13 -6.65
C ILE A 138 5.63 16.53 -5.30
N ASN A 139 5.65 15.62 -4.33
CA ASN A 139 6.30 15.85 -3.03
C ASN A 139 7.78 16.18 -3.19
N PHE A 140 8.50 15.43 -4.04
CA PHE A 140 9.92 15.65 -4.29
C PHE A 140 10.19 16.98 -5.02
N ALA A 141 9.34 17.33 -5.98
CA ALA A 141 9.42 18.61 -6.70
C ALA A 141 9.20 19.80 -5.77
N ASN A 142 8.25 19.71 -4.84
CA ASN A 142 8.02 20.74 -3.83
C ASN A 142 9.22 20.89 -2.89
N LEU A 143 9.85 19.78 -2.50
CA LEU A 143 11.07 19.78 -1.68
C LEU A 143 12.24 20.51 -2.36
N ILE A 144 12.43 20.26 -3.66
CA ILE A 144 13.49 20.89 -4.48
C ILE A 144 13.13 22.35 -4.81
N GLY A 145 11.86 22.66 -5.09
CA GLY A 145 11.40 24.02 -5.33
C GLY A 145 11.63 24.94 -4.13
N TYR A 146 11.40 24.44 -2.91
CA TYR A 146 11.71 25.15 -1.67
C TYR A 146 13.23 25.44 -1.54
N PHE A 147 14.07 24.56 -2.07
CA PHE A 147 15.52 24.73 -2.09
C PHE A 147 15.98 25.84 -3.05
N ILE A 148 15.35 25.95 -4.23
CA ILE A 148 15.66 27.03 -5.19
C ILE A 148 15.17 28.39 -4.65
N ALA A 149 13.99 28.43 -4.01
CA ALA A 149 13.43 29.65 -3.44
C ALA A 149 14.29 30.21 -2.28
N ILE A 150 14.81 29.36 -1.38
CA ILE A 150 15.69 29.80 -0.29
C ILE A 150 17.01 30.36 -0.83
N LYS A 151 17.53 29.82 -1.94
CA LYS A 151 18.79 30.26 -2.55
C LYS A 151 18.70 31.61 -3.29
N HIS A 152 17.48 32.12 -3.54
CA HIS A 152 17.24 33.42 -4.16
C HIS A 152 16.96 34.54 -3.14
N VAL A 153 16.79 34.22 -1.85
CA VAL A 153 16.48 35.17 -0.77
C VAL A 153 17.70 35.42 0.15
N THR A 154 18.80 34.67 -0.04
CA THR A 154 20.12 34.92 0.58
C THR A 154 21.13 35.33 -0.47
#